data_AF-A0A2M7RVL8-F1
#
_entry.id   AF-A0A2M7RVL8-F1
#
_cell.length_a   1.000
_cell.length_b   1.000
_cell.length_c   1.000
_cell.angle_alpha   90.00
_cell.angle_beta   90.00
_cell.angle_gamma   90.00
#
_symmetry.space_group_name_H-M   'P 1'
#
loop_
_entity.id
_entity.type
_entity.pdbx_description
1 polymer ?
#
loop_
_entity_poly.entity_id
_entity_poly.type
_entity_poly.pdbx_seq_one_letter_code
_entity_poly.pdbx_strand_id
1 'polypeptide(L)'
;MNSNKEKYEIWCEGNNSIPLFYRYAYYQTLFGDNWDVILDCRGENIVGVMPFVLRSKFGFKKINPELLFPYQGIWINYPDNQKNATKISFEKEVITNIINQLPKVAFFNQQFHPSFTNWLPLYWKDYRQTTRYTYIIKDISNLDVVFNDFKDKTRNSIKKAEQ
;
A
#
# COMPACT_ATOMS: atom_id res chain seq x y z
N MET A 1 -21.49 3.40 15.82
CA MET A 1 -20.03 3.23 15.67
C MET A 1 -19.78 3.21 14.18
N ASN A 2 -18.99 4.16 13.65
CA ASN A 2 -18.74 4.22 12.21
C ASN A 2 -18.01 2.96 11.73
N SER A 3 -18.36 2.47 10.54
CA SER A 3 -17.67 1.35 9.92
C SER A 3 -16.18 1.69 9.66
N ASN A 4 -15.33 0.67 9.53
CA ASN A 4 -13.92 0.91 9.18
C ASN A 4 -13.80 1.67 7.85
N LYS A 5 -14.70 1.40 6.89
CA LYS A 5 -14.76 2.12 5.62
C LYS A 5 -15.03 3.61 5.78
N GLU A 6 -16.03 3.99 6.59
CA GLU A 6 -16.35 5.41 6.86
C GLU A 6 -15.17 6.13 7.53
N LYS A 7 -14.52 5.50 8.52
CA LYS A 7 -13.33 6.09 9.16
C LYS A 7 -12.19 6.28 8.15
N TYR A 8 -12.04 5.30 7.26
CA TYR A 8 -10.99 5.31 6.25
C TYR A 8 -11.22 6.35 5.15
N GLU A 9 -12.47 6.55 4.75
CA GLU A 9 -12.90 7.61 3.82
C GLU A 9 -12.50 8.98 4.34
N ILE A 10 -12.95 9.34 5.55
CA ILE A 10 -12.65 10.63 6.20
C ILE A 10 -11.13 10.84 6.33
N TRP A 11 -10.40 9.79 6.71
CA TRP A 11 -8.96 9.88 6.86
C TRP A 11 -8.22 10.06 5.52
N CYS A 12 -8.70 9.45 4.44
CA CYS A 12 -8.14 9.64 3.10
C CYS A 12 -8.34 11.07 2.58
N GLU A 13 -9.45 11.73 2.92
CA GLU A 13 -9.72 13.12 2.53
C GLU A 13 -8.73 14.10 3.18
N GLY A 14 -8.35 13.84 4.44
CA GLY A 14 -7.39 14.66 5.18
C GLY A 14 -5.92 14.33 4.92
N ASN A 15 -5.62 13.19 4.28
CA ASN A 15 -4.24 12.69 4.16
C ASN A 15 -3.80 12.48 2.71
N ASN A 16 -3.04 13.45 2.18
CA ASN A 16 -2.50 13.38 0.82
C ASN A 16 -1.26 12.49 0.69
N SER A 17 -0.64 12.04 1.79
CA SER A 17 0.59 11.24 1.77
C SER A 17 0.35 9.78 1.38
N ILE A 18 -0.89 9.30 1.45
CA ILE A 18 -1.22 7.93 1.08
C ILE A 18 -1.16 7.75 -0.46
N PRO A 19 -0.50 6.69 -0.97
CA PRO A 19 -0.39 6.48 -2.40
C PRO A 19 -1.77 6.21 -3.04
N LEU A 20 -1.90 6.62 -4.31
CA LEU A 20 -3.15 6.57 -5.07
C LEU A 20 -3.91 5.23 -4.94
N PHE A 21 -3.22 4.11 -5.15
CA PHE A 21 -3.83 2.78 -5.17
C PHE A 21 -4.25 2.25 -3.80
N TYR A 22 -3.94 2.94 -2.70
CA TYR A 22 -4.50 2.63 -1.40
C TYR A 22 -5.77 3.43 -1.10
N ARG A 23 -5.99 4.59 -1.75
CA ARG A 23 -7.05 5.55 -1.38
C ARG A 23 -8.44 4.92 -1.40
N TYR A 24 -9.28 5.31 -0.44
CA TYR A 24 -10.68 4.89 -0.34
C TYR A 24 -11.42 4.99 -1.68
N ALA A 25 -11.36 6.17 -2.32
CA ALA A 25 -12.05 6.43 -3.58
C ALA A 25 -11.68 5.42 -4.69
N TYR A 26 -10.43 4.92 -4.70
CA TYR A 26 -9.97 3.97 -5.71
C TYR A 26 -10.66 2.60 -5.54
N TYR A 27 -10.73 2.11 -4.30
CA TYR A 27 -11.43 0.86 -3.98
C TYR A 27 -12.95 0.99 -4.13
N GLN A 28 -13.53 2.08 -3.62
CA GLN A 28 -14.97 2.31 -3.70
C GLN A 28 -15.45 2.41 -5.16
N THR A 29 -14.68 3.09 -6.02
CA THR A 29 -15.02 3.23 -7.45
C THR A 29 -14.95 1.89 -8.18
N LEU A 30 -13.95 1.05 -7.88
CA LEU A 30 -13.71 -0.20 -8.62
C LEU A 30 -14.51 -1.39 -8.10
N PHE A 31 -14.81 -1.43 -6.80
CA PHE A 31 -15.40 -2.60 -6.15
C PHE A 31 -16.77 -2.33 -5.50
N GLY A 32 -17.20 -1.06 -5.40
CA GLY A 32 -18.43 -0.70 -4.68
C GLY A 32 -18.35 -1.20 -3.23
N ASP A 33 -19.29 -2.02 -2.81
CA ASP A 33 -19.26 -2.60 -1.46
C ASP A 33 -18.39 -3.86 -1.32
N ASN A 34 -17.89 -4.41 -2.43
CA ASN A 34 -17.22 -5.72 -2.49
C ASN A 34 -15.73 -5.68 -2.10
N TRP A 35 -15.37 -4.86 -1.13
CA TRP A 35 -14.03 -4.77 -0.55
C TRP A 35 -14.16 -4.46 0.94
N ASP A 36 -13.07 -4.50 1.68
CA ASP A 36 -13.05 -4.10 3.08
C ASP A 36 -11.69 -3.53 3.46
N VAL A 37 -11.57 -2.94 4.64
CA VAL A 37 -10.34 -2.34 5.13
C VAL A 37 -10.09 -2.69 6.60
N ILE A 38 -8.87 -3.14 6.85
CA ILE A 38 -8.35 -3.28 8.21
C ILE A 38 -7.61 -2.01 8.58
N LEU A 39 -7.89 -1.50 9.79
CA LEU A 39 -7.27 -0.31 10.36
C LEU A 39 -6.57 -0.68 11.66
N ASP A 40 -5.37 -0.13 11.88
CA ASP A 40 -4.76 -0.02 13.21
C ASP A 40 -4.93 1.43 13.68
N CYS A 41 -5.73 1.63 14.74
CA CYS A 41 -6.08 2.94 15.26
C CYS A 41 -5.45 3.18 16.63
N ARG A 42 -4.84 4.34 16.84
CA ARG A 42 -4.28 4.81 18.12
C ARG A 42 -5.03 6.07 18.54
N GLY A 43 -6.10 5.88 19.31
CA GLY A 43 -7.06 6.96 19.56
C GLY A 43 -7.73 7.36 18.24
N GLU A 44 -7.60 8.63 17.87
CA GLU A 44 -8.14 9.20 16.63
C GLU A 44 -7.22 9.00 15.42
N ASN A 45 -5.97 8.56 15.64
CA ASN A 45 -5.00 8.40 14.57
C ASN A 45 -5.09 7.01 13.92
N ILE A 46 -5.15 6.96 12.59
CA ILE A 46 -4.95 5.74 11.82
C ILE A 46 -3.46 5.62 11.50
N VAL A 47 -2.82 4.58 12.05
CA VAL A 47 -1.38 4.33 11.94
C VAL A 47 -1.03 3.19 10.98
N GLY A 48 -2.01 2.38 10.64
CA GLY A 48 -1.84 1.28 9.68
C GLY A 48 -3.14 1.01 8.95
N VAL A 49 -3.04 0.75 7.66
CA VAL A 49 -4.18 0.46 6.80
C VAL A 49 -3.86 -0.70 5.89
N MET A 50 -4.86 -1.53 5.63
CA MET A 50 -4.79 -2.56 4.59
C MET A 50 -6.17 -2.72 3.96
N PRO A 51 -6.44 -2.02 2.84
CA PRO A 51 -7.60 -2.30 2.01
C PRO A 51 -7.39 -3.62 1.27
N PHE A 52 -8.45 -4.42 1.17
CA PHE A 52 -8.40 -5.72 0.50
C PHE A 52 -9.75 -6.09 -0.12
N VAL A 53 -9.70 -6.98 -1.11
CA VAL A 53 -10.89 -7.54 -1.74
C VAL A 53 -11.00 -9.02 -1.35
N LEU A 54 -12.14 -9.39 -0.78
CA LEU A 54 -12.41 -10.77 -0.38
C LEU A 54 -13.17 -11.48 -1.51
N ARG A 55 -12.51 -12.42 -2.19
CA ARG A 55 -13.13 -13.23 -3.25
C ARG A 55 -13.51 -14.60 -2.71
N SER A 56 -14.63 -15.14 -3.17
CA SER A 56 -15.06 -16.52 -2.89
C SER A 56 -15.12 -17.32 -4.18
N LYS A 57 -14.55 -18.52 -4.20
CA LYS A 57 -14.70 -19.49 -5.30
C LYS A 57 -14.81 -20.89 -4.70
N PHE A 58 -15.88 -21.61 -5.05
CA PHE A 58 -16.16 -22.95 -4.51
C PHE A 58 -16.15 -23.02 -2.96
N GLY A 59 -16.67 -21.99 -2.29
CA GLY A 59 -16.68 -21.91 -0.82
C GLY A 59 -15.34 -21.49 -0.18
N PHE A 60 -14.24 -21.47 -0.94
CA PHE A 60 -12.95 -20.98 -0.44
C PHE A 60 -12.85 -19.47 -0.60
N LYS A 61 -12.64 -18.80 0.55
CA LYS A 61 -12.34 -17.37 0.60
C LYS A 61 -10.85 -17.13 0.33
N LYS A 62 -10.53 -16.11 -0.45
CA LYS A 62 -9.15 -15.72 -0.77
C LYS A 62 -9.01 -14.21 -0.86
N ILE A 63 -7.80 -13.73 -0.56
CA ILE A 63 -7.34 -12.38 -0.78
C ILE A 63 -6.18 -12.46 -1.75
N ASN A 64 -6.32 -11.84 -2.91
CA ASN A 64 -5.31 -11.82 -3.97
C ASN A 64 -5.04 -10.39 -4.41
N PRO A 65 -3.90 -10.12 -5.07
CA PRO A 65 -3.70 -8.84 -5.72
C PRO A 65 -4.75 -8.67 -6.82
N GLU A 66 -5.50 -7.57 -6.77
CA GLU A 66 -6.38 -7.16 -7.87
C GLU A 66 -5.57 -6.72 -9.11
N LEU A 67 -6.14 -6.97 -10.30
CA LEU A 67 -5.52 -6.64 -11.58
C LEU A 67 -5.39 -5.11 -11.72
N LEU A 68 -4.32 -4.63 -12.35
CA LEU A 68 -4.00 -3.20 -12.56
C LEU A 68 -3.58 -2.41 -11.31
N PHE A 69 -3.48 -3.03 -10.15
CA PHE A 69 -2.90 -2.39 -8.97
C PHE A 69 -1.40 -2.75 -8.90
N PRO A 70 -0.48 -1.77 -9.05
CA PRO A 70 0.96 -2.03 -8.96
C PRO A 70 1.40 -2.39 -7.53
N TYR A 71 0.62 -2.02 -6.53
CA TYR A 71 0.84 -2.36 -5.12
C TYR A 71 -0.47 -2.25 -4.32
N GLN A 72 -0.55 -3.02 -3.25
CA GLN A 72 -1.66 -3.21 -2.32
C GLN A 72 -1.09 -3.65 -0.95
N GLY A 73 -1.91 -4.15 -0.03
CA GLY A 73 -1.43 -4.72 1.23
C GLY A 73 -1.29 -3.68 2.35
N ILE A 74 -0.25 -3.81 3.18
CA ILE A 74 -0.11 -2.95 4.37
C ILE A 74 0.54 -1.63 3.99
N TRP A 75 -0.11 -0.53 4.34
CA TRP A 75 0.47 0.80 4.37
C TRP A 75 0.57 1.29 5.81
N ILE A 76 1.74 1.80 6.18
CA ILE A 76 2.05 2.28 7.53
C ILE A 76 2.13 3.80 7.49
N ASN A 77 1.29 4.45 8.29
CA ASN A 77 1.29 5.89 8.47
C ASN A 77 2.16 6.22 9.69
N TYR A 78 3.39 6.67 9.43
CA TYR A 78 4.37 6.94 10.47
C TYR A 78 4.07 8.27 11.19
N PRO A 79 4.17 8.31 12.53
CA PRO A 79 4.22 9.56 13.27
C PRO A 79 5.44 10.39 12.87
N ASP A 80 5.34 11.71 13.01
CA ASP A 80 6.45 12.62 12.71
C ASP A 80 7.67 12.35 13.60
N ASN A 81 8.87 12.63 13.06
CA ASN A 81 10.15 12.67 13.79
C ASN A 81 10.57 11.37 14.52
N GLN A 82 10.20 10.19 14.01
CA GLN A 82 10.63 8.92 14.62
C GLN A 82 12.13 8.61 14.43
N LYS A 83 12.76 8.09 15.50
CA LYS A 83 14.11 7.50 15.44
C LYS A 83 14.05 6.09 14.81
N ASN A 84 15.15 5.60 14.23
CA ASN A 84 15.18 4.30 13.57
C ASN A 84 14.76 3.12 14.47
N ALA A 85 15.19 3.09 15.74
CA ALA A 85 14.81 2.03 16.67
C ALA A 85 13.32 2.04 17.02
N THR A 86 12.75 3.25 17.22
CA THR A 86 11.32 3.39 17.50
C THR A 86 10.48 3.03 16.28
N LYS A 87 10.98 3.31 15.07
CA LYS A 87 10.33 2.95 13.81
C LYS A 87 10.14 1.44 13.66
N ILE A 88 11.18 0.64 13.88
CA ILE A 88 11.08 -0.83 13.72
C ILE A 88 10.10 -1.42 14.74
N SER A 89 10.12 -0.93 15.98
CA SER A 89 9.16 -1.37 17.01
C SER A 89 7.74 -1.02 16.63
N PHE A 90 7.53 0.21 16.14
CA PHE A 90 6.24 0.69 15.66
C PHE A 90 5.72 -0.14 14.48
N GLU A 91 6.55 -0.39 13.45
CA GLU A 91 6.18 -1.24 12.32
C GLU A 91 5.78 -2.64 12.77
N LYS A 92 6.55 -3.25 13.69
CA LYS A 92 6.23 -4.59 14.22
C LYS A 92 4.84 -4.61 14.85
N GLU A 93 4.52 -3.60 15.64
CA GLU A 93 3.23 -3.48 16.33
C GLU A 93 2.09 -3.30 15.32
N VAL A 94 2.23 -2.34 14.40
CA VAL A 94 1.22 -2.04 13.38
C VAL A 94 0.94 -3.25 12.50
N ILE A 95 1.99 -3.89 11.98
CA ILE A 95 1.87 -5.06 11.11
C ILE A 95 1.22 -6.22 11.86
N THR A 96 1.61 -6.46 13.13
CA THR A 96 1.02 -7.51 13.96
C THR A 96 -0.47 -7.28 14.18
N ASN A 97 -0.87 -6.04 14.50
CA ASN A 97 -2.27 -5.67 14.69
C ASN A 97 -3.10 -5.86 13.43
N ILE A 98 -2.56 -5.50 12.26
CA ILE A 98 -3.25 -5.71 10.99
C ILE A 98 -3.39 -7.21 10.67
N ILE A 99 -2.31 -8.00 10.81
CA ILE A 99 -2.35 -9.43 10.50
C ILE A 99 -3.32 -10.18 11.42
N ASN A 100 -3.39 -9.82 12.70
CA ASN A 100 -4.32 -10.46 13.64
C ASN A 100 -5.80 -10.17 13.31
N GLN A 101 -6.08 -9.09 12.57
CA GLN A 101 -7.42 -8.74 12.11
C GLN A 101 -7.79 -9.37 10.75
N LEU A 102 -6.85 -10.04 10.07
CA LEU A 102 -7.13 -10.67 8.78
C LEU A 102 -8.25 -11.72 8.90
N PRO A 103 -9.22 -11.73 7.97
CA PRO A 103 -10.21 -12.79 7.94
C PRO A 103 -9.55 -14.14 7.66
N LYS A 104 -10.12 -15.21 8.21
CA LYS A 104 -9.71 -16.57 7.87
C LYS A 104 -9.97 -16.83 6.39
N VAL A 105 -8.89 -16.99 5.62
CA VAL A 105 -8.91 -17.27 4.19
C VAL A 105 -8.08 -18.50 3.87
N ALA A 106 -8.47 -19.22 2.83
CA ALA A 106 -7.71 -20.37 2.34
C ALA A 106 -6.41 -19.93 1.64
N PHE A 107 -6.38 -18.70 1.14
CA PHE A 107 -5.22 -18.17 0.43
C PHE A 107 -5.13 -16.64 0.60
N PHE A 108 -3.93 -16.16 0.94
CA PHE A 108 -3.58 -14.75 1.00
C PHE A 108 -2.33 -14.50 0.16
N ASN A 109 -2.44 -13.59 -0.81
CA ASN A 109 -1.34 -13.10 -1.60
C ASN A 109 -1.56 -11.62 -1.89
N GLN A 110 -0.51 -10.81 -1.77
CA GLN A 110 -0.55 -9.37 -1.95
C GLN A 110 0.81 -8.88 -2.45
N GLN A 111 0.82 -7.83 -3.26
CA GLN A 111 2.04 -7.17 -3.73
C GLN A 111 2.18 -5.84 -2.98
N PHE A 112 3.12 -5.76 -2.04
CA PHE A 112 3.24 -4.58 -1.18
C PHE A 112 3.95 -3.42 -1.90
N HIS A 113 3.71 -2.19 -1.42
CA HIS A 113 4.40 -1.00 -1.93
C HIS A 113 5.92 -1.14 -1.75
N PRO A 114 6.76 -0.66 -2.70
CA PRO A 114 8.23 -0.80 -2.62
C PRO A 114 8.89 -0.17 -1.38
N SER A 115 8.21 0.77 -0.70
CA SER A 115 8.69 1.33 0.57
C SER A 115 8.51 0.39 1.77
N PHE A 116 7.72 -0.68 1.64
CA PHE A 116 7.53 -1.67 2.69
C PHE A 116 8.73 -2.62 2.74
N THR A 117 9.47 -2.59 3.83
CA THR A 117 10.74 -3.35 3.97
C THR A 117 10.74 -4.31 5.15
N ASN A 118 9.96 -4.03 6.20
CA ASN A 118 9.90 -4.87 7.38
C ASN A 118 8.82 -5.96 7.27
N TRP A 119 9.21 -7.12 6.76
CA TRP A 119 8.32 -8.29 6.63
C TRP A 119 8.40 -9.26 7.82
N LEU A 120 9.19 -8.95 8.85
CA LEU A 120 9.46 -9.86 9.96
C LEU A 120 8.19 -10.34 10.71
N PRO A 121 7.18 -9.49 10.98
CA PRO A 121 5.95 -9.98 11.64
C PRO A 121 5.11 -10.90 10.76
N LEU A 122 5.19 -10.77 9.43
CA LEU A 122 4.58 -11.71 8.48
C LEU A 122 5.30 -13.06 8.55
N TYR A 123 6.63 -13.06 8.59
CA TYR A 123 7.43 -14.28 8.75
C TYR A 123 7.04 -15.07 10.00
N TRP A 124 6.86 -14.40 11.14
CA TRP A 124 6.43 -15.03 12.40
C TRP A 124 5.03 -15.65 12.36
N LYS A 125 4.24 -15.34 11.34
CA LYS A 125 2.90 -15.88 11.08
C LYS A 125 2.90 -16.85 9.89
N ASP A 126 4.07 -17.41 9.56
CA ASP A 126 4.30 -18.40 8.50
C ASP A 126 4.01 -17.92 7.08
N TYR A 127 3.93 -16.61 6.85
CA TYR A 127 3.86 -16.06 5.51
C TYR A 127 5.21 -16.19 4.78
N ARG A 128 5.13 -16.25 3.45
CA ARG A 128 6.29 -16.32 2.56
C ARG A 128 6.41 -15.03 1.75
N GLN A 129 7.65 -14.64 1.46
CA GLN A 129 7.94 -13.47 0.64
C GLN A 129 8.66 -13.90 -0.65
N THR A 130 8.45 -13.13 -1.72
CA THR A 130 9.34 -13.08 -2.88
C THR A 130 9.57 -11.62 -3.24
N THR A 131 10.78 -11.30 -3.70
CA THR A 131 11.15 -9.94 -4.08
C THR A 131 10.84 -9.69 -5.56
N ARG A 132 10.19 -8.57 -5.86
CA ARG A 132 10.00 -8.05 -7.22
C ARG A 132 10.72 -6.70 -7.33
N TYR A 133 11.25 -6.41 -8.51
CA TYR A 133 11.93 -5.15 -8.78
C TYR A 133 11.02 -4.22 -9.58
N THR A 134 11.07 -2.93 -9.23
CA THR A 134 10.46 -1.85 -10.00
C THR A 134 11.38 -0.63 -9.95
N TYR A 135 11.24 0.27 -10.92
CA TYR A 135 12.03 1.49 -11.01
C TYR A 135 11.21 2.67 -10.50
N ILE A 136 11.78 3.45 -9.59
CA ILE A 136 11.18 4.68 -9.07
C ILE A 136 12.15 5.81 -9.39
N ILE A 137 11.71 6.76 -10.22
CA ILE A 137 12.40 8.03 -10.41
C ILE A 137 12.09 8.86 -9.17
N LYS A 138 13.13 9.12 -8.36
CA LYS A 138 13.02 9.95 -7.17
C LYS A 138 13.17 11.40 -7.60
N ASP A 139 12.46 12.28 -6.90
CA ASP A 139 12.52 13.73 -7.07
C ASP A 139 12.25 14.21 -8.50
N ILE A 140 10.97 14.49 -8.76
CA ILE A 140 10.50 14.99 -10.06
C ILE A 140 10.19 16.49 -10.01
N SER A 141 10.71 17.23 -9.02
CA SER A 141 10.42 18.66 -8.89
C SER A 141 11.08 19.50 -10.00
N ASN A 142 12.17 18.99 -10.60
CA ASN A 142 12.86 19.62 -11.72
C ASN A 142 12.94 18.66 -12.91
N LEU A 143 12.06 18.86 -13.89
CA LEU A 143 11.96 17.99 -15.06
C LEU A 143 13.17 18.10 -16.00
N ASP A 144 13.90 19.21 -16.00
CA ASP A 144 15.11 19.37 -16.82
C ASP A 144 16.23 18.46 -16.31
N VAL A 145 16.40 18.37 -14.98
CA VAL A 145 17.36 17.45 -14.36
C VAL A 145 16.98 16.01 -14.68
N VAL A 146 15.72 15.63 -14.46
CA VAL A 146 15.21 14.28 -14.76
C VAL A 146 15.43 13.92 -16.24
N PHE A 147 15.12 14.85 -17.14
CA PHE A 147 15.26 14.63 -18.58
C PHE A 147 16.74 14.46 -18.97
N ASN A 148 17.64 15.25 -18.41
CA ASN A 148 19.07 15.17 -18.69
C ASN A 148 19.68 13.83 -18.22
N ASP A 149 19.14 13.24 -17.16
CA ASP A 149 19.56 11.92 -16.65
C ASP A 149 19.10 10.74 -17.53
N PHE A 150 18.20 10.96 -18.49
CA PHE A 150 17.83 9.90 -19.44
C PHE A 150 18.99 9.59 -20.37
N LYS A 151 19.04 8.35 -20.90
CA LYS A 151 20.01 7.99 -21.94
C LYS A 151 19.86 8.87 -23.19
N ASP A 152 20.96 9.19 -23.86
CA ASP A 152 20.99 10.04 -25.06
C ASP A 152 19.98 9.62 -26.13
N LYS A 153 19.87 8.30 -26.37
CA LYS A 153 18.90 7.73 -27.31
C LYS A 153 17.46 8.08 -26.93
N THR A 154 17.13 7.98 -25.65
CA THR A 154 15.80 8.33 -25.12
C THR A 154 15.52 9.82 -25.26
N ARG A 155 16.48 10.68 -24.89
CA ARG A 155 16.34 12.14 -25.05
C ARG A 155 16.10 12.53 -26.50
N ASN A 156 16.84 11.94 -27.44
CA ASN A 156 16.68 12.20 -28.87
C ASN A 156 15.34 11.70 -29.42
N SER A 157 14.84 10.56 -28.95
CA SER A 157 13.51 10.06 -29.32
C SER A 157 12.39 10.97 -28.83
N ILE A 158 12.48 11.49 -27.60
CA ILE A 158 11.50 12.44 -27.04
C ILE A 158 11.49 13.72 -27.87
N LYS A 159 12.66 14.33 -28.13
CA LYS A 159 12.78 15.56 -28.96
C LYS A 159 12.19 15.39 -30.36
N LYS A 160 12.32 14.21 -30.96
CA LYS A 160 11.72 13.90 -32.27
C LYS A 160 10.21 13.74 -32.22
N ALA A 161 9.64 13.33 -31.10
CA ALA A 161 8.20 13.18 -30.92
C ALA A 161 7.49 14.51 -30.60
N GLU A 162 8.23 15.52 -30.15
CA GLU A 162 7.74 16.89 -29.91
C GLU A 162 7.65 17.74 -31.18
N GLN A 163 8.29 17.30 -32.27
CA GLN A 163 8.26 17.94 -33.59
C GLN A 163 7.09 17.43 -34.43
#